data_AF-A0A9Q0JSM0-F1
#
_entry.id   AF-A0A9Q0JSM0-F1
#
_cell.length_a   1.000
_cell.length_b   1.000
_cell.length_c   1.000
_cell.angle_alpha   90.00
_cell.angle_beta   90.00
_cell.angle_gamma   90.00
#
_symmetry.space_group_name_H-M   'P 1'
#
loop_
_entity.id
_entity.type
_entity.pdbx_description
1 polymer ?
#
loop_
_entity_poly.entity_id
_entity_poly.type
_entity_poly.pdbx_seq_one_letter_code
_entity_poly.pdbx_strand_id
1 'polypeptide(L)'
;MNIKMMEEYKFLALSYTLNGYDRGDSPSSVSSKSMEAVDMNMRSAVAAVEVILRYRFKDKTLLQEALTHSSYTESTSYQRLEFVGDAALGLALAEYVFRTYPGLDPGQLSLLRAANISTENLARVAVRHELYPHVRHNAPSLGAKVSEFVLAVQEENGAVTYCGSVKAPKILADIVESVAAAVYVDCNYDLKALWAVFKRLMEPIVPLETLHKQPQPVTMLFEFCQKQGKQVDIKYWRKESENIASVYVDGKLVGSGSSEQKEIAKLNAAKEALQSLWQSESSEMEIDDDNGSEEIEGAKHKLNELCGKNKWRQAKYKVANEIGPPHDRKYICSVQIITVEGTYFTTGDERSRVKDAENSAASMMLHGLRHNVRVVVDRAGSNIVGS
;
A
#
# COMPACT_ATOMS: atom_id res chain seq x y z
N MET A 1 13.78 -12.52 10.51
CA MET A 1 14.37 -11.93 9.29
C MET A 1 15.74 -11.38 9.63
N ASN A 2 16.73 -11.57 8.77
CA ASN A 2 18.12 -11.86 9.13
C ASN A 2 18.99 -10.61 9.36
N ILE A 3 19.71 -10.55 10.49
CA ILE A 3 20.76 -9.53 10.78
C ILE A 3 21.84 -9.50 9.67
N LYS A 4 22.03 -10.63 8.99
CA LYS A 4 22.90 -10.79 7.82
C LYS A 4 22.55 -9.84 6.65
N MET A 5 21.26 -9.50 6.46
CA MET A 5 20.82 -8.58 5.40
C MET A 5 21.29 -7.14 5.63
N MET A 6 21.38 -6.69 6.89
CA MET A 6 21.82 -5.35 7.24
C MET A 6 23.33 -5.17 7.02
N GLU A 7 24.11 -6.22 7.29
CA GLU A 7 25.57 -6.18 7.10
C GLU A 7 25.94 -6.21 5.62
N GLU A 8 25.30 -7.05 4.79
CA GLU A 8 25.60 -7.13 3.35
C GLU A 8 25.26 -5.84 2.59
N TYR A 9 24.12 -5.20 2.87
CA TYR A 9 23.77 -3.91 2.26
C TYR A 9 24.68 -2.75 2.72
N LYS A 10 25.09 -2.72 3.99
CA LYS A 10 26.10 -1.76 4.48
C LYS A 10 27.47 -2.00 3.85
N PHE A 11 27.88 -3.26 3.67
CA PHE A 11 29.17 -3.61 3.07
C PHE A 11 29.23 -3.25 1.59
N LEU A 12 28.15 -3.50 0.85
CA LEU A 12 28.04 -3.09 -0.56
C LEU A 12 28.12 -1.55 -0.68
N ALA A 13 27.35 -0.80 0.12
CA ALA A 13 27.39 0.67 0.09
C ALA A 13 28.78 1.26 0.39
N LEU A 14 29.55 0.64 1.30
CA LEU A 14 30.91 1.03 1.66
C LEU A 14 31.95 0.66 0.58
N SER A 15 31.78 -0.49 -0.08
CA SER A 15 32.70 -0.91 -1.16
C SER A 15 32.63 -0.01 -2.40
N TYR A 16 31.44 0.55 -2.70
CA TYR A 16 31.27 1.48 -3.82
C TYR A 16 31.74 2.91 -3.53
N THR A 17 31.82 3.32 -2.26
CA THR A 17 32.35 4.64 -1.88
C THR A 17 33.87 4.71 -1.87
N LEU A 18 34.58 3.57 -1.71
CA LEU A 18 36.04 3.54 -1.62
C LEU A 18 36.78 3.44 -2.97
N ASN A 19 36.09 3.17 -4.08
CA ASN A 19 36.70 3.11 -5.43
C ASN A 19 36.65 4.44 -6.21
N GLY A 20 36.24 5.54 -5.56
CA GLY A 20 36.10 6.85 -6.18
C GLY A 20 37.25 7.80 -5.88
N TYR A 21 38.50 7.44 -6.16
CA TYR A 21 39.60 8.43 -6.29
C TYR A 21 40.80 7.82 -7.03
N ASP A 22 40.87 7.99 -8.35
CA ASP A 22 42.17 8.27 -8.96
C ASP A 22 42.03 9.12 -10.23
N ARG A 23 43.02 10.00 -10.40
CA ARG A 23 43.04 11.13 -11.34
C ARG A 23 43.29 10.68 -12.78
N GLY A 24 42.90 11.57 -13.69
CA GLY A 24 42.82 11.32 -15.12
C GLY A 24 44.09 10.83 -15.80
N ASP A 25 43.88 9.96 -16.78
CA ASP A 25 44.75 9.75 -17.93
C ASP A 25 43.89 9.44 -19.17
N SER A 26 44.44 9.76 -20.34
CA SER A 26 43.79 9.70 -21.66
C SER A 26 43.62 8.25 -22.17
N PRO A 27 42.77 7.99 -23.18
CA PRO A 27 42.28 6.64 -23.46
C PRO A 27 43.26 5.85 -24.33
N SER A 28 44.02 4.93 -23.73
CA SER A 28 44.55 3.76 -24.46
C SER A 28 44.94 2.65 -23.48
N SER A 29 44.46 1.44 -23.77
CA SER A 29 44.67 0.16 -23.04
C SER A 29 43.88 -0.06 -21.75
N VAL A 30 42.62 -0.48 -21.90
CA VAL A 30 41.92 -1.24 -20.85
C VAL A 30 42.65 -2.58 -20.70
N SER A 31 43.30 -2.78 -19.55
CA SER A 31 44.10 -3.97 -19.22
C SER A 31 43.27 -5.26 -19.28
N SER A 32 43.77 -6.32 -19.93
CA SER A 32 43.08 -7.61 -20.13
C SER A 32 42.54 -8.24 -18.84
N LYS A 33 43.17 -7.97 -17.69
CA LYS A 33 42.72 -8.43 -16.36
C LYS A 33 41.38 -7.81 -15.92
N SER A 34 41.07 -6.59 -16.36
CA SER A 34 39.82 -5.91 -16.01
C SER A 34 38.62 -6.49 -16.76
N MET A 35 38.81 -6.88 -18.03
CA MET A 35 37.78 -7.49 -18.86
C MET A 35 37.41 -8.90 -18.37
N GLU A 36 38.39 -9.70 -17.93
CA GLU A 36 38.16 -11.02 -17.34
C GLU A 36 37.37 -10.96 -16.02
N ALA A 37 37.65 -9.96 -15.17
CA ALA A 37 36.95 -9.79 -13.90
C ALA A 37 35.49 -9.34 -14.09
N VAL A 38 35.23 -8.44 -15.05
CA VAL A 38 33.87 -8.00 -15.40
C VAL A 38 33.04 -9.15 -15.96
N ASP A 39 33.63 -9.97 -16.83
CA ASP A 39 32.97 -11.15 -17.40
C ASP A 39 32.68 -12.23 -16.33
N MET A 40 33.61 -12.44 -15.38
CA MET A 40 33.37 -13.31 -14.22
C MET A 40 32.20 -12.85 -13.34
N ASN A 41 32.12 -11.55 -13.05
CA ASN A 41 31.00 -10.98 -12.28
C ASN A 41 29.67 -11.16 -13.01
N MET A 42 29.63 -10.94 -14.32
CA MET A 42 28.41 -11.10 -15.10
C MET A 42 27.95 -12.56 -15.15
N ARG A 43 28.87 -13.51 -15.30
CA ARG A 43 28.55 -14.95 -15.24
C ARG A 43 27.97 -15.36 -13.89
N SER A 44 28.50 -14.82 -12.80
CA SER A 44 27.98 -15.05 -11.45
C SER A 44 26.57 -14.50 -11.28
N ALA A 45 26.32 -13.25 -11.74
CA ALA A 45 25.01 -12.62 -11.73
C ALA A 45 23.97 -13.43 -12.52
N VAL A 46 24.32 -13.88 -13.73
CA VAL A 46 23.48 -14.76 -14.56
C VAL A 46 23.13 -16.04 -13.80
N ALA A 47 24.12 -16.72 -13.21
CA ALA A 47 23.89 -17.96 -12.47
C ALA A 47 22.97 -17.75 -11.26
N ALA A 48 23.15 -16.65 -10.52
CA ALA A 48 22.30 -16.31 -9.38
C ALA A 48 20.84 -16.08 -9.82
N VAL A 49 20.62 -15.31 -10.90
CA VAL A 49 19.27 -15.03 -11.40
C VAL A 49 18.62 -16.27 -12.03
N GLU A 50 19.37 -17.18 -12.67
CA GLU A 50 18.85 -18.49 -13.09
C GLU A 50 18.29 -19.30 -11.89
N VAL A 51 18.98 -19.26 -10.75
CA VAL A 51 18.53 -19.92 -9.50
C VAL A 51 17.28 -19.25 -8.93
N ILE A 52 17.25 -17.90 -8.89
CA ILE A 52 16.09 -17.12 -8.45
C ILE A 52 14.85 -17.50 -9.29
N LEU A 53 15.00 -17.51 -10.62
CA LEU A 53 13.94 -17.84 -11.57
C LEU A 53 13.59 -19.34 -11.58
N ARG A 54 14.50 -20.21 -11.16
CA ARG A 54 14.45 -21.67 -11.41
C ARG A 54 14.28 -21.97 -12.90
N TYR A 55 14.96 -21.20 -13.73
CA TYR A 55 14.94 -21.30 -15.18
C TYR A 55 16.38 -21.25 -15.68
N ARG A 56 16.74 -22.21 -16.54
CA ARG A 56 18.05 -22.24 -17.18
C ARG A 56 17.91 -21.75 -18.60
N PHE A 57 18.61 -20.67 -18.92
CA PHE A 57 18.58 -20.07 -20.25
C PHE A 57 19.32 -20.93 -21.26
N LYS A 58 18.76 -21.06 -22.46
CA LYS A 58 19.47 -21.63 -23.62
C LYS A 58 20.48 -20.61 -24.13
N ASP A 59 20.04 -19.37 -24.27
CA ASP A 59 20.87 -18.22 -24.59
C ASP A 59 21.05 -17.31 -23.37
N LYS A 60 22.20 -17.45 -22.70
CA LYS A 60 22.53 -16.64 -21.52
C LYS A 60 22.77 -15.17 -21.86
N THR A 61 23.02 -14.82 -23.12
CA THR A 61 23.24 -13.43 -23.52
C THR A 61 21.98 -12.58 -23.37
N LEU A 62 20.79 -13.20 -23.49
CA LEU A 62 19.50 -12.55 -23.21
C LEU A 62 19.40 -12.07 -21.76
N LEU A 63 19.81 -12.92 -20.81
CA LEU A 63 19.82 -12.54 -19.40
C LEU A 63 20.92 -11.50 -19.11
N GLN A 64 22.05 -11.56 -19.82
CA GLN A 64 23.10 -10.54 -19.68
C GLN A 64 22.61 -9.16 -20.14
N GLU A 65 21.92 -9.09 -21.28
CA GLU A 65 21.29 -7.86 -21.77
C GLU A 65 20.23 -7.36 -20.79
N ALA A 66 19.35 -8.24 -20.28
CA ALA A 66 18.30 -7.89 -19.33
C ALA A 66 18.83 -7.29 -18.01
N LEU A 67 20.03 -7.70 -17.58
CA LEU A 67 20.68 -7.22 -16.36
C LEU A 67 21.64 -6.04 -16.62
N THR A 68 21.64 -5.43 -17.81
CA THR A 68 22.54 -4.32 -18.15
C THR A 68 21.78 -3.00 -18.26
N HIS A 69 22.04 -2.07 -17.33
CA HIS A 69 21.46 -0.73 -17.36
C HIS A 69 22.09 0.16 -18.43
N SER A 70 21.33 1.13 -18.97
CA SER A 70 21.76 2.05 -20.03
C SER A 70 22.97 2.93 -19.69
N SER A 71 23.29 3.10 -18.40
CA SER A 71 24.53 3.78 -17.99
C SER A 71 25.80 2.96 -18.24
N TYR A 72 25.68 1.66 -18.51
CA TYR A 72 26.78 0.80 -18.89
C TYR A 72 26.92 0.76 -20.42
N THR A 73 27.73 1.67 -20.98
CA THR A 73 27.79 1.94 -22.42
C THR A 73 28.53 0.89 -23.26
N GLU A 74 29.26 -0.03 -22.62
CA GLU A 74 30.07 -1.05 -23.31
C GLU A 74 29.24 -2.28 -23.75
N SER A 75 27.93 -2.28 -23.51
CA SER A 75 27.05 -3.41 -23.84
C SER A 75 25.64 -2.94 -24.16
N THR A 76 24.87 -3.78 -24.84
CA THR A 76 23.43 -3.54 -25.08
C THR A 76 22.69 -3.40 -23.76
N SER A 77 21.85 -2.37 -23.65
CA SER A 77 21.03 -2.13 -22.46
C SER A 77 19.75 -2.95 -22.51
N TYR A 78 19.14 -3.14 -21.33
CA TYR A 78 17.89 -3.88 -21.18
C TYR A 78 16.67 -3.25 -21.86
N GLN A 79 16.75 -2.02 -22.38
CA GLN A 79 15.58 -1.20 -22.73
C GLN A 79 14.70 -1.82 -23.84
N ARG A 80 15.30 -2.56 -24.77
CA ARG A 80 14.53 -3.28 -25.80
C ARG A 80 13.79 -4.48 -25.21
N LEU A 81 14.40 -5.14 -24.24
CA LEU A 81 13.79 -6.24 -23.49
C LEU A 81 12.70 -5.70 -22.55
N GLU A 82 12.92 -4.59 -21.84
CA GLU A 82 11.88 -3.89 -21.03
C GLU A 82 10.62 -3.67 -21.86
N PHE A 83 10.76 -3.08 -23.05
CA PHE A 83 9.63 -2.81 -23.94
C PHE A 83 8.81 -4.05 -24.29
N VAL A 84 9.48 -5.17 -24.62
CA VAL A 84 8.80 -6.45 -24.90
C VAL A 84 8.21 -7.05 -23.63
N GLY A 85 8.91 -6.87 -22.51
CA GLY A 85 8.61 -7.44 -21.20
C GLY A 85 7.33 -6.90 -20.60
N ASP A 86 7.13 -5.58 -20.65
CA ASP A 86 5.90 -4.91 -20.22
C ASP A 86 4.67 -5.53 -20.92
N ALA A 87 4.72 -5.64 -22.25
CA ALA A 87 3.64 -6.22 -23.04
C ALA A 87 3.43 -7.71 -22.73
N ALA A 88 4.50 -8.50 -22.70
CA ALA A 88 4.43 -9.94 -22.50
C ALA A 88 3.96 -10.32 -21.09
N LEU A 89 4.52 -9.69 -20.05
CA LEU A 89 4.13 -9.92 -18.66
C LEU A 89 2.69 -9.44 -18.41
N GLY A 90 2.32 -8.29 -18.99
CA GLY A 90 0.96 -7.77 -18.91
C GLY A 90 -0.07 -8.70 -19.54
N LEU A 91 0.25 -9.31 -20.70
CA LEU A 91 -0.62 -10.28 -21.34
C LEU A 91 -0.69 -11.60 -20.57
N ALA A 92 0.44 -12.09 -20.06
CA ALA A 92 0.51 -13.32 -19.26
C ALA A 92 -0.35 -13.22 -17.99
N LEU A 93 -0.25 -12.09 -17.28
CA LEU A 93 -1.09 -11.82 -16.13
C LEU A 93 -2.57 -11.68 -16.53
N ALA A 94 -2.86 -10.97 -17.63
CA ALA A 94 -4.23 -10.80 -18.12
C ALA A 94 -4.90 -12.15 -18.42
N GLU A 95 -4.20 -13.06 -19.10
CA GLU A 95 -4.68 -14.43 -19.34
C GLU A 95 -4.92 -15.16 -18.01
N TYR A 96 -4.00 -15.06 -17.05
CA TYR A 96 -4.13 -15.68 -15.75
C TYR A 96 -5.36 -15.19 -14.98
N VAL A 97 -5.56 -13.87 -14.87
CA VAL A 97 -6.71 -13.32 -14.12
C VAL A 97 -8.03 -13.61 -14.83
N PHE A 98 -8.07 -13.54 -16.16
CA PHE A 98 -9.27 -13.87 -16.95
C PHE A 98 -9.72 -15.32 -16.72
N ARG A 99 -8.75 -16.25 -16.64
CA ARG A 99 -9.04 -17.68 -16.39
C ARG A 99 -9.34 -17.99 -14.92
N THR A 100 -8.70 -17.27 -14.00
CA THR A 100 -8.89 -17.47 -12.55
C THR A 100 -10.24 -16.92 -12.08
N TYR A 101 -10.72 -15.84 -12.71
CA TYR A 101 -11.92 -15.13 -12.30
C TYR A 101 -12.91 -14.93 -13.47
N PRO A 102 -13.55 -16.00 -13.97
CA PRO A 102 -14.41 -15.95 -15.16
C PRO A 102 -15.69 -15.11 -15.00
N GLY A 103 -16.05 -14.74 -13.77
CA GLY A 103 -17.26 -13.96 -13.46
C GLY A 103 -17.02 -12.46 -13.25
N LEU A 104 -15.78 -11.98 -13.33
CA LEU A 104 -15.49 -10.55 -13.12
C LEU A 104 -15.74 -9.74 -14.39
N ASP A 105 -16.18 -8.49 -14.19
CA ASP A 105 -16.36 -7.55 -15.29
C ASP A 105 -15.02 -6.98 -15.80
N PRO A 106 -14.99 -6.39 -17.01
CA PRO A 106 -13.76 -5.84 -17.59
C PRO A 106 -13.06 -4.78 -16.73
N GLY A 107 -13.80 -4.00 -15.94
CA GLY A 107 -13.26 -3.00 -15.02
C GLY A 107 -12.51 -3.65 -13.86
N GLN A 108 -13.10 -4.67 -13.24
CA GLN A 108 -12.46 -5.45 -12.17
C GLN A 108 -11.20 -6.18 -12.66
N LEU A 109 -11.24 -6.76 -13.86
CA LEU A 109 -10.05 -7.39 -14.48
C LEU A 109 -8.94 -6.36 -14.76
N SER A 110 -9.32 -5.16 -15.22
CA SER A 110 -8.38 -4.05 -15.43
C SER A 110 -7.75 -3.58 -14.12
N LEU A 111 -8.54 -3.54 -13.04
CA LEU A 111 -8.06 -3.18 -11.70
C LEU A 111 -7.06 -4.22 -11.16
N LEU A 112 -7.37 -5.51 -11.30
CA LEU A 112 -6.47 -6.62 -10.94
C LEU A 112 -5.15 -6.55 -11.71
N ARG A 113 -5.24 -6.30 -13.03
CA ARG A 113 -4.06 -6.13 -13.87
C ARG A 113 -3.22 -4.95 -13.39
N ALA A 114 -3.82 -3.77 -13.26
CA ALA A 114 -3.12 -2.55 -12.86
C ALA A 114 -2.43 -2.67 -11.49
N ALA A 115 -3.07 -3.34 -10.52
CA ALA A 115 -2.46 -3.55 -9.20
C ALA A 115 -1.21 -4.43 -9.26
N ASN A 116 -1.23 -5.47 -10.10
CA ASN A 116 -0.19 -6.50 -10.11
C ASN A 116 0.98 -6.22 -11.08
N ILE A 117 0.78 -5.42 -12.14
CA ILE A 117 1.86 -5.01 -13.07
C ILE A 117 2.16 -3.50 -12.99
N SER A 118 1.91 -2.87 -11.84
CA SER A 118 2.35 -1.49 -11.62
C SER A 118 3.87 -1.43 -11.40
N THR A 119 4.51 -0.31 -11.76
CA THR A 119 5.92 -0.03 -11.42
C THR A 119 6.21 -0.26 -9.94
N GLU A 120 5.26 0.13 -9.06
CA GLU A 120 5.37 -0.10 -7.62
C GLU A 120 5.44 -1.59 -7.27
N ASN A 121 4.51 -2.40 -7.78
CA ASN A 121 4.47 -3.81 -7.45
C ASN A 121 5.65 -4.57 -8.07
N LEU A 122 6.03 -4.25 -9.31
CA LEU A 122 7.20 -4.86 -9.97
C LEU A 122 8.49 -4.48 -9.25
N ALA A 123 8.64 -3.24 -8.79
CA ALA A 123 9.79 -2.85 -7.98
C ALA A 123 9.86 -3.64 -6.66
N ARG A 124 8.72 -3.88 -6.00
CA ARG A 124 8.65 -4.72 -4.80
C ARG A 124 8.99 -6.18 -5.08
N VAL A 125 8.62 -6.70 -6.26
CA VAL A 125 9.05 -8.02 -6.73
C VAL A 125 10.58 -8.06 -6.88
N ALA A 126 11.19 -7.04 -7.49
CA ALA A 126 12.65 -6.95 -7.62
C ALA A 126 13.36 -6.90 -6.27
N VAL A 127 12.81 -6.18 -5.29
CA VAL A 127 13.33 -6.14 -3.91
C VAL A 127 13.20 -7.49 -3.21
N ARG A 128 12.03 -8.13 -3.30
CA ARG A 128 11.75 -9.43 -2.64
C ARG A 128 12.71 -10.53 -3.10
N HIS A 129 13.11 -10.49 -4.37
CA HIS A 129 13.98 -11.50 -4.98
C HIS A 129 15.41 -11.02 -5.19
N GLU A 130 15.79 -9.87 -4.60
CA GLU A 130 17.15 -9.34 -4.64
C GLU A 130 17.73 -9.28 -6.07
N LEU A 131 16.94 -8.77 -7.04
CA LEU A 131 17.39 -8.69 -8.44
C LEU A 131 18.39 -7.56 -8.68
N TYR A 132 18.26 -6.45 -7.95
CA TYR A 132 19.09 -5.24 -8.17
C TYR A 132 20.60 -5.47 -8.00
N PRO A 133 21.09 -6.21 -6.98
CA PRO A 133 22.51 -6.54 -6.86
C PRO A 133 23.14 -7.25 -8.07
N HIS A 134 22.33 -7.88 -8.92
CA HIS A 134 22.79 -8.57 -10.12
C HIS A 134 22.82 -7.68 -11.37
N VAL A 135 22.45 -6.41 -11.23
CA VAL A 135 22.39 -5.46 -12.34
C VAL A 135 23.73 -4.80 -12.53
N ARG A 136 24.21 -4.81 -13.77
CA ARG A 136 25.41 -4.09 -14.19
C ARG A 136 25.03 -2.64 -14.55
N HIS A 137 25.59 -1.68 -13.81
CA HIS A 137 25.35 -0.25 -14.03
C HIS A 137 26.56 0.60 -13.61
N ASN A 138 26.78 1.74 -14.28
CA ASN A 138 27.78 2.76 -13.92
C ASN A 138 27.10 4.04 -13.40
N ALA A 139 26.15 3.89 -12.47
CA ALA A 139 25.34 5.00 -11.98
C ALA A 139 25.21 4.95 -10.44
N PRO A 140 26.08 5.64 -9.69
CA PRO A 140 26.11 5.56 -8.23
C PRO A 140 24.86 6.18 -7.57
N SER A 141 24.24 7.17 -8.23
CA SER A 141 23.02 7.83 -7.73
C SER A 141 21.79 6.91 -7.69
N LEU A 142 21.80 5.79 -8.43
CA LEU A 142 20.72 4.79 -8.38
C LEU A 142 20.73 4.02 -7.06
N GLY A 143 21.90 3.72 -6.53
CA GLY A 143 22.05 2.94 -5.30
C GLY A 143 21.39 3.59 -4.10
N ALA A 144 21.49 4.92 -3.96
CA ALA A 144 20.85 5.66 -2.87
C ALA A 144 19.32 5.55 -2.92
N LYS A 145 18.72 5.79 -4.09
CA LYS A 145 17.26 5.70 -4.29
C LYS A 145 16.73 4.29 -4.10
N VAL A 146 17.47 3.28 -4.57
CA VAL A 146 17.10 1.88 -4.38
C VAL A 146 17.19 1.50 -2.91
N SER A 147 18.24 1.93 -2.21
CA SER A 147 18.41 1.65 -0.78
C SER A 147 17.29 2.28 0.06
N GLU A 148 16.93 3.52 -0.23
CA GLU A 148 15.80 4.22 0.41
C GLU A 148 14.50 3.45 0.21
N PHE A 149 14.20 3.03 -1.02
CA PHE A 149 13.00 2.25 -1.32
C PHE A 149 13.01 0.87 -0.64
N VAL A 150 14.14 0.17 -0.62
CA VAL A 150 14.29 -1.12 0.06
C VAL A 150 14.00 -0.99 1.56
N LEU A 151 14.54 0.04 2.21
CA LEU A 151 14.28 0.31 3.63
C LEU A 151 12.79 0.61 3.88
N ALA A 152 12.18 1.46 3.05
CA ALA A 152 10.75 1.77 3.15
C ALA A 152 9.88 0.51 3.03
N VAL A 153 10.17 -0.36 2.06
CA VAL A 153 9.44 -1.64 1.86
C VAL A 153 9.59 -2.57 3.08
N GLN A 154 10.73 -2.53 3.78
CA GLN A 154 10.97 -3.36 4.98
C GLN A 154 10.27 -2.83 6.23
N GLU A 155 10.11 -1.50 6.36
CA GLU A 155 9.42 -0.86 7.48
C GLU A 155 7.88 -0.94 7.37
N GLU A 156 7.37 -1.15 6.15
CA GLU A 156 5.93 -1.28 5.89
C GLU A 156 5.38 -2.62 6.41
N ASN A 157 4.59 -2.55 7.48
CA ASN A 157 3.86 -3.70 8.03
C ASN A 157 2.60 -4.02 7.22
N GLY A 158 2.74 -4.70 6.08
CA GLY A 158 1.59 -5.25 5.33
C GLY A 158 1.73 -5.22 3.81
N ALA A 159 0.73 -5.76 3.10
CA ALA A 159 0.66 -5.69 1.65
C ALA A 159 0.27 -4.26 1.22
N VAL A 160 1.19 -3.54 0.59
CA VAL A 160 0.91 -2.25 -0.05
C VAL A 160 0.35 -2.50 -1.45
N THR A 161 -0.84 -1.97 -1.69
CA THR A 161 -1.64 -2.31 -2.88
C THR A 161 -1.38 -1.39 -4.09
N TYR A 162 -1.08 -0.11 -3.87
CA TYR A 162 -1.02 0.87 -4.96
C TYR A 162 0.20 1.81 -4.94
N CYS A 163 0.63 2.29 -3.77
CA CYS A 163 1.79 3.16 -3.64
C CYS A 163 2.29 3.12 -2.20
N GLY A 164 3.59 2.89 -2.00
CA GLY A 164 4.25 2.94 -0.70
C GLY A 164 4.48 4.36 -0.20
N SER A 165 5.24 4.46 0.89
CA SER A 165 5.70 5.75 1.43
C SER A 165 6.72 6.45 0.53
N VAL A 166 7.46 5.69 -0.29
CA VAL A 166 8.53 6.14 -1.19
C VAL A 166 8.24 5.73 -2.63
N LYS A 167 8.70 6.51 -3.62
CA LYS A 167 8.53 6.17 -5.05
C LYS A 167 9.32 4.92 -5.32
N ALA A 168 8.70 3.94 -5.97
CA ALA A 168 9.46 2.90 -6.65
C ALA A 168 10.46 3.50 -7.66
N PRO A 169 11.76 3.19 -7.52
CA PRO A 169 12.75 3.46 -8.56
C PRO A 169 12.40 2.68 -9.81
N LYS A 170 12.16 3.39 -10.93
CA LYS A 170 11.71 2.78 -12.20
C LYS A 170 12.59 1.61 -12.65
N ILE A 171 13.90 1.71 -12.46
CA ILE A 171 14.87 0.65 -12.77
C ILE A 171 14.47 -0.72 -12.19
N LEU A 172 13.91 -0.77 -10.98
CA LEU A 172 13.53 -2.04 -10.35
C LEU A 172 12.39 -2.74 -11.11
N ALA A 173 11.42 -1.97 -11.61
CA ALA A 173 10.37 -2.50 -12.47
C ALA A 173 10.94 -2.92 -13.83
N ASP A 174 11.76 -2.05 -14.44
CA ASP A 174 12.35 -2.29 -15.75
C ASP A 174 13.17 -3.60 -15.78
N ILE A 175 13.87 -3.94 -14.69
CA ILE A 175 14.64 -5.20 -14.57
C ILE A 175 13.70 -6.41 -14.54
N VAL A 176 12.57 -6.33 -13.85
CA VAL A 176 11.61 -7.45 -13.82
C VAL A 176 11.03 -7.67 -15.21
N GLU A 177 10.69 -6.60 -15.91
CA GLU A 177 10.18 -6.62 -17.29
C GLU A 177 11.24 -7.14 -18.27
N SER A 178 12.48 -6.66 -18.19
CA SER A 178 13.55 -7.10 -19.08
C SER A 178 13.90 -8.58 -18.88
N VAL A 179 13.92 -9.07 -17.64
CA VAL A 179 14.12 -10.49 -17.34
C VAL A 179 12.93 -11.32 -17.83
N ALA A 180 11.70 -10.79 -17.75
CA ALA A 180 10.51 -11.43 -18.32
C ALA A 180 10.63 -11.58 -19.83
N ALA A 181 11.05 -10.52 -20.52
CA ALA A 181 11.31 -10.58 -21.95
C ALA A 181 12.43 -11.56 -22.31
N ALA A 182 13.52 -11.62 -21.53
CA ALA A 182 14.59 -12.58 -21.76
C ALA A 182 14.06 -14.02 -21.72
N VAL A 183 13.25 -14.36 -20.71
CA VAL A 183 12.61 -15.69 -20.63
C VAL A 183 11.65 -15.90 -21.80
N TYR A 184 10.84 -14.89 -22.14
CA TYR A 184 9.87 -14.94 -23.23
C TYR A 184 10.53 -15.19 -24.59
N VAL A 185 11.68 -14.57 -24.85
CA VAL A 185 12.45 -14.79 -26.08
C VAL A 185 13.12 -16.18 -26.06
N ASP A 186 13.72 -16.59 -24.94
CA ASP A 186 14.41 -17.88 -24.80
C ASP A 186 13.44 -19.09 -24.90
N CYS A 187 12.17 -18.90 -24.52
CA CYS A 187 11.10 -19.87 -24.72
C CYS A 187 10.41 -19.79 -26.10
N ASN A 188 10.98 -19.05 -27.06
CA ASN A 188 10.43 -18.85 -28.40
C ASN A 188 9.02 -18.25 -28.39
N TYR A 189 8.84 -17.20 -27.58
CA TYR A 189 7.61 -16.43 -27.43
C TYR A 189 6.42 -17.26 -26.91
N ASP A 190 6.68 -18.27 -26.08
CA ASP A 190 5.64 -19.05 -25.40
C ASP A 190 5.20 -18.36 -24.10
N LEU A 191 4.00 -17.75 -24.14
CA LEU A 191 3.40 -17.04 -23.02
C LEU A 191 3.13 -17.94 -21.81
N LYS A 192 2.78 -19.22 -22.03
CA LYS A 192 2.51 -20.17 -20.93
C LYS A 192 3.80 -20.54 -20.23
N ALA A 193 4.87 -20.74 -20.99
CA ALA A 193 6.20 -20.99 -20.43
C ALA A 193 6.71 -19.77 -19.64
N LEU A 194 6.54 -18.56 -20.18
CA LEU A 194 6.85 -17.32 -19.46
C LEU A 194 6.10 -17.27 -18.12
N TRP A 195 4.77 -17.44 -18.16
CA TRP A 195 3.94 -17.37 -16.96
C TRP A 195 4.30 -18.45 -15.94
N ALA A 196 4.64 -19.67 -16.37
CA ALA A 196 5.06 -20.74 -15.46
C ALA A 196 6.32 -20.36 -14.66
N VAL A 197 7.27 -19.64 -15.27
CA VAL A 197 8.46 -19.12 -14.59
C VAL A 197 8.11 -17.94 -13.70
N PHE A 198 7.36 -16.96 -14.23
CA PHE A 198 7.14 -15.67 -13.59
C PHE A 198 6.06 -15.66 -12.52
N LYS A 199 5.06 -16.56 -12.59
CA LYS A 199 3.98 -16.61 -11.59
C LYS A 199 4.53 -16.68 -10.16
N ARG A 200 5.54 -17.55 -9.95
CA ARG A 200 6.19 -17.72 -8.63
C ARG A 200 6.96 -16.46 -8.21
N LEU A 201 7.58 -15.76 -9.16
CA LEU A 201 8.30 -14.51 -8.88
C LEU A 201 7.31 -13.41 -8.45
N MET A 202 6.16 -13.36 -9.12
CA MET A 202 5.09 -12.39 -8.86
C MET A 202 4.31 -12.65 -7.56
N GLU A 203 4.39 -13.86 -6.99
CA GLU A 203 3.67 -14.20 -5.76
C GLU A 203 4.19 -13.42 -4.53
N PRO A 204 3.28 -12.95 -3.64
CA PRO A 204 1.83 -13.11 -3.72
C PRO A 204 1.19 -12.15 -4.75
N ILE A 205 0.32 -12.69 -5.61
CA ILE A 205 -0.50 -11.91 -6.53
C ILE A 205 -1.60 -11.24 -5.69
N VAL A 206 -1.79 -9.93 -5.86
CA VAL A 206 -2.82 -9.16 -5.17
C VAL A 206 -4.20 -9.62 -5.65
N PRO A 207 -5.03 -10.22 -4.78
CA PRO A 207 -6.35 -10.71 -5.15
C PRO A 207 -7.39 -9.58 -5.07
N LEU A 208 -8.56 -9.79 -5.69
CA LEU A 208 -9.58 -8.76 -5.80
C LEU A 208 -10.12 -8.34 -4.42
N GLU A 209 -10.21 -9.28 -3.48
CA GLU A 209 -10.68 -9.02 -2.12
C GLU A 209 -9.79 -8.00 -1.40
N THR A 210 -8.49 -8.00 -1.67
CA THR A 210 -7.56 -6.99 -1.14
C THR A 210 -7.84 -5.63 -1.75
N LEU A 211 -8.10 -5.57 -3.06
CA LEU A 211 -8.45 -4.33 -3.78
C LEU A 211 -9.79 -3.76 -3.32
N HIS A 212 -10.76 -4.60 -2.96
CA HIS A 212 -12.04 -4.16 -2.40
C HIS A 212 -11.90 -3.65 -0.96
N LYS A 213 -11.03 -4.26 -0.14
CA LYS A 213 -10.76 -3.81 1.24
C LYS A 213 -9.93 -2.53 1.29
N GLN A 214 -9.09 -2.30 0.29
CA GLN A 214 -8.29 -1.11 0.13
C GLN A 214 -8.50 -0.61 -1.29
N PRO A 215 -9.60 0.10 -1.59
CA PRO A 215 -9.81 0.60 -2.94
C PRO A 215 -8.89 1.79 -3.21
N GLN A 216 -8.59 2.04 -4.48
CA GLN A 216 -7.70 3.13 -4.87
C GLN A 216 -8.40 4.49 -4.60
N PRO A 217 -7.85 5.36 -3.73
CA PRO A 217 -8.52 6.59 -3.28
C PRO A 217 -8.87 7.56 -4.40
N VAL A 218 -8.03 7.69 -5.43
CA VAL A 218 -8.31 8.57 -6.57
C VAL A 218 -9.49 8.03 -7.36
N THR A 219 -9.50 6.75 -7.70
CA THR A 219 -10.62 6.11 -8.41
C THR A 219 -11.92 6.22 -7.62
N MET A 220 -11.88 5.92 -6.31
CA MET A 220 -13.04 6.07 -5.43
C MET A 220 -13.57 7.50 -5.42
N LEU A 221 -12.70 8.50 -5.36
CA LEU A 221 -13.10 9.90 -5.40
C LEU A 221 -13.84 10.24 -6.70
N PHE A 222 -13.30 9.83 -7.85
CA PHE A 222 -13.93 10.06 -9.15
C PHE A 222 -15.27 9.32 -9.25
N GLU A 223 -15.34 8.06 -8.87
CA GLU A 223 -16.59 7.27 -8.89
C GLU A 223 -17.66 7.85 -7.96
N PHE A 224 -17.26 8.26 -6.75
CA PHE A 224 -18.15 8.88 -5.77
C PHE A 224 -18.76 10.18 -6.31
N CYS A 225 -17.92 11.08 -6.82
CA CYS A 225 -18.38 12.37 -7.36
C CYS A 225 -19.21 12.18 -8.63
N GLN A 226 -18.82 11.25 -9.52
CA GLN A 226 -19.57 10.96 -10.74
C GLN A 226 -20.98 10.43 -10.45
N LYS A 227 -21.14 9.57 -9.43
CA LYS A 227 -22.46 9.07 -8.99
C LYS A 227 -23.37 10.19 -8.49
N GLN A 228 -22.80 11.24 -7.91
CA GLN A 228 -23.53 12.43 -7.48
C GLN A 228 -23.65 13.52 -8.57
N GLY A 229 -23.15 13.26 -9.78
CA GLY A 229 -23.15 14.27 -10.86
C GLY A 229 -22.19 15.45 -10.64
N LYS A 230 -21.22 15.31 -9.73
CA LYS A 230 -20.25 16.35 -9.37
C LYS A 230 -18.99 16.27 -10.22
N GLN A 231 -18.41 17.41 -10.59
CA GLN A 231 -17.17 17.50 -11.35
C GLN A 231 -15.96 17.54 -10.39
N VAL A 232 -14.93 16.74 -10.68
CA VAL A 232 -13.67 16.69 -9.91
C VAL A 232 -12.52 17.27 -10.71
N ASP A 233 -11.84 18.26 -10.14
CA ASP A 233 -10.61 18.84 -10.67
C ASP A 233 -9.46 18.69 -9.68
N ILE A 234 -8.32 18.17 -10.12
CA ILE A 234 -7.11 18.08 -9.30
C ILE A 234 -6.08 19.08 -9.83
N LYS A 235 -5.76 20.09 -9.02
CA LYS A 235 -4.74 21.10 -9.34
C LYS A 235 -3.43 20.77 -8.64
N TYR A 236 -2.34 21.05 -9.33
CA TYR A 236 -0.99 20.82 -8.82
C TYR A 236 -0.23 22.13 -8.71
N TRP A 237 0.49 22.30 -7.61
CA TRP A 237 1.47 23.36 -7.44
C TRP A 237 2.62 22.86 -6.58
N ARG A 238 3.66 23.68 -6.46
CA ARG A 238 4.84 23.37 -5.66
C ARG A 238 5.03 24.42 -4.59
N LYS A 239 5.35 23.97 -3.38
CA LYS A 239 5.79 24.82 -2.27
C LYS A 239 7.16 24.32 -1.85
N GLU A 240 8.20 25.12 -2.11
CA GLU A 240 9.59 24.74 -1.85
C GLU A 240 9.99 23.42 -2.53
N SER A 241 10.33 22.38 -1.76
CA SER A 241 10.67 21.03 -2.24
C SER A 241 9.45 20.09 -2.33
N GLU A 242 8.27 20.49 -1.86
CA GLU A 242 7.08 19.64 -1.82
C GLU A 242 6.15 19.92 -2.99
N ASN A 243 5.69 18.84 -3.64
CA ASN A 243 4.58 18.88 -4.59
C ASN A 243 3.27 18.80 -3.80
N ILE A 244 2.35 19.71 -4.09
CA ILE A 244 1.02 19.75 -3.48
C ILE A 244 0.00 19.46 -4.57
N ALA A 245 -0.90 18.52 -4.28
CA ALA A 245 -2.09 18.28 -5.07
C ALA A 245 -3.30 18.72 -4.25
N SER A 246 -4.25 19.38 -4.88
CA SER A 246 -5.52 19.73 -4.25
C SER A 246 -6.69 19.41 -5.12
N VAL A 247 -7.69 18.79 -4.49
CA VAL A 247 -8.91 18.30 -5.08
C VAL A 247 -10.00 19.34 -4.90
N TYR A 248 -10.59 19.74 -6.01
CA TYR A 248 -11.77 20.59 -6.06
C TYR A 248 -12.94 19.76 -6.59
N VAL A 249 -14.09 19.86 -5.91
CA VAL A 249 -15.35 19.27 -6.36
C VAL A 249 -16.33 20.42 -6.58
N ASP A 250 -16.83 20.56 -7.81
CA ASP A 250 -17.65 21.70 -8.27
C ASP A 250 -17.05 23.06 -7.89
N GLY A 251 -15.73 23.18 -8.04
CA GLY A 251 -14.97 24.40 -7.73
C GLY A 251 -14.66 24.62 -6.24
N LYS A 252 -15.20 23.81 -5.31
CA LYS A 252 -14.92 23.89 -3.88
C LYS A 252 -13.73 22.98 -3.51
N LEU A 253 -12.76 23.52 -2.77
CA LEU A 253 -11.65 22.72 -2.24
C LEU A 253 -12.18 21.72 -1.21
N VAL A 254 -11.96 20.43 -1.45
CA VAL A 254 -12.41 19.33 -0.56
C VAL A 254 -11.27 18.58 0.11
N GLY A 255 -10.07 18.64 -0.46
CA GLY A 255 -8.90 17.99 0.10
C GLY A 255 -7.61 18.41 -0.60
N SER A 256 -6.50 18.20 0.08
CA SER A 256 -5.16 18.56 -0.30
C SER A 256 -4.16 17.53 0.20
N GLY A 257 -3.01 17.43 -0.44
CA GLY A 257 -1.98 16.48 -0.05
C GLY A 257 -0.64 16.95 -0.53
N SER A 258 0.36 16.91 0.34
CA SER A 258 1.74 17.19 -0.01
C SER A 258 2.58 15.92 0.01
N SER A 259 3.62 15.92 -0.83
CA SER A 259 4.71 14.95 -0.83
C SER A 259 5.83 15.48 -1.74
N GLU A 260 7.06 15.03 -1.52
CA GLU A 260 8.14 15.21 -2.49
C GLU A 260 7.81 14.63 -3.87
N GLN A 261 6.80 13.74 -3.96
CA GLN A 261 6.39 13.10 -5.20
C GLN A 261 4.96 13.46 -5.58
N LYS A 262 4.78 13.84 -6.85
CA LYS A 262 3.49 14.29 -7.39
C LYS A 262 2.39 13.23 -7.28
N GLU A 263 2.73 11.96 -7.49
CA GLU A 263 1.79 10.85 -7.46
C GLU A 263 1.31 10.54 -6.04
N ILE A 264 2.22 10.58 -5.05
CA ILE A 264 1.86 10.42 -3.63
C ILE A 264 1.05 11.62 -3.14
N ALA A 265 1.42 12.85 -3.54
CA ALA A 265 0.65 14.05 -3.23
C ALA A 265 -0.81 13.92 -3.73
N LYS A 266 -1.00 13.43 -4.97
CA LYS A 266 -2.32 13.15 -5.55
C LYS A 266 -3.10 12.13 -4.72
N LEU A 267 -2.44 11.05 -4.32
CA LEU A 267 -3.05 9.99 -3.51
C LEU A 267 -3.50 10.51 -2.14
N ASN A 268 -2.64 11.29 -1.47
CA ASN A 268 -2.94 11.90 -0.18
C ASN A 268 -4.11 12.89 -0.29
N ALA A 269 -4.11 13.73 -1.32
CA ALA A 269 -5.18 14.68 -1.57
C ALA A 269 -6.53 13.99 -1.82
N ALA A 270 -6.53 12.87 -2.55
CA ALA A 270 -7.74 12.08 -2.77
C ALA A 270 -8.24 11.39 -1.48
N LYS A 271 -7.33 10.90 -0.62
CA LYS A 271 -7.69 10.35 0.70
C LYS A 271 -8.35 11.41 1.58
N GLU A 272 -7.75 12.61 1.67
CA GLU A 272 -8.32 13.73 2.44
C GLU A 272 -9.68 14.15 1.86
N ALA A 273 -9.79 14.28 0.54
CA ALA A 273 -11.05 14.63 -0.13
C ALA A 273 -12.17 13.63 0.16
N LEU A 274 -11.91 12.32 0.07
CA LEU A 274 -12.89 11.29 0.39
C LEU A 274 -13.35 11.38 1.84
N GLN A 275 -12.42 11.60 2.77
CA GLN A 275 -12.75 11.73 4.19
C GLN A 275 -13.66 12.95 4.44
N SER A 276 -13.36 14.09 3.82
CA SER A 276 -14.21 15.28 3.87
C SER A 276 -15.58 15.05 3.26
N LEU A 277 -15.66 14.35 2.13
CA LEU A 277 -16.91 14.08 1.43
C LEU A 277 -17.81 13.11 2.21
N TRP A 278 -17.25 12.07 2.83
CA TRP A 278 -18.01 11.16 3.69
C TRP A 278 -18.49 11.82 4.98
N GLN A 279 -17.72 12.76 5.53
CA GLN A 279 -18.16 13.60 6.65
C GLN A 279 -19.29 14.54 6.22
N SER A 280 -19.22 15.12 5.01
CA SER A 280 -20.31 15.95 4.48
C SER A 280 -21.58 15.15 4.20
N GLU A 281 -21.52 13.91 3.71
CA GLU A 281 -22.72 13.05 3.58
C GLU A 281 -23.33 12.70 4.93
N SER A 282 -22.48 12.44 5.93
CA SER A 282 -22.94 12.15 7.30
C SER A 282 -23.59 13.37 7.96
N SER A 283 -23.33 14.58 7.46
CA SER A 283 -23.93 15.85 7.96
C SER A 283 -25.02 16.40 7.05
N GLU A 284 -25.03 16.10 5.75
CA GLU A 284 -26.12 16.42 4.81
C GLU A 284 -27.31 15.45 4.96
N MET A 285 -27.15 14.29 5.62
CA MET A 285 -28.28 13.48 6.11
C MET A 285 -28.98 14.08 7.35
N GLU A 286 -28.52 15.20 7.90
CA GLU A 286 -29.15 15.86 9.06
C GLU A 286 -29.95 17.13 8.73
N ILE A 287 -30.18 17.45 7.45
CA ILE A 287 -30.98 18.64 7.10
C ILE A 287 -32.04 18.25 6.05
N ASP A 288 -33.30 18.34 6.46
CA ASP A 288 -34.56 17.94 5.79
C ASP A 288 -34.95 16.44 5.88
N ASP A 289 -35.32 15.97 7.08
CA ASP A 289 -36.74 15.86 7.40
C ASP A 289 -36.96 15.79 8.92
N ASP A 290 -38.09 16.36 9.34
CA ASP A 290 -38.70 16.25 10.65
C ASP A 290 -39.03 14.77 10.98
N ASN A 291 -38.08 14.03 11.57
CA ASN A 291 -38.37 12.95 12.53
C ASN A 291 -37.10 12.46 13.23
N GLY A 292 -37.16 12.36 14.56
CA GLY A 292 -36.00 12.18 15.43
C GLY A 292 -35.07 11.01 15.10
N SER A 293 -33.80 11.17 15.49
CA SER A 293 -33.01 10.04 15.93
C SER A 293 -33.80 9.37 17.06
N GLU A 294 -34.61 8.37 16.71
CA GLU A 294 -35.32 7.55 17.69
C GLU A 294 -34.25 6.83 18.50
N GLU A 295 -33.82 7.48 19.57
CA GLU A 295 -33.10 6.87 20.66
C GLU A 295 -33.83 5.57 20.94
N ILE A 296 -33.15 4.43 20.75
CA ILE A 296 -33.81 3.14 20.83
C ILE A 296 -34.52 3.07 22.18
N GLU A 297 -35.85 3.09 22.16
CA GLU A 297 -36.62 3.09 23.41
C GLU A 297 -36.30 1.79 24.16
N GLY A 298 -35.87 1.92 25.41
CA GLY A 298 -35.39 0.79 26.21
C GLY A 298 -34.10 0.15 25.72
N ALA A 299 -33.20 0.88 25.05
CA ALA A 299 -31.87 0.41 24.62
C ALA A 299 -31.11 -0.33 25.73
N LYS A 300 -31.18 0.16 26.96
CA LYS A 300 -30.58 -0.48 28.13
C LYS A 300 -31.12 -1.91 28.36
N HIS A 301 -32.44 -2.09 28.24
CA HIS A 301 -33.08 -3.40 28.36
C HIS A 301 -32.68 -4.33 27.19
N LYS A 302 -32.75 -3.81 25.96
CA LYS A 302 -32.39 -4.54 24.74
C LYS A 302 -30.93 -5.00 24.74
N LEU A 303 -30.00 -4.17 25.21
CA LEU A 303 -28.59 -4.52 25.33
C LEU A 303 -28.36 -5.63 26.37
N ASN A 304 -29.04 -5.58 27.52
CA ASN A 304 -28.96 -6.62 28.54
C ASN A 304 -29.58 -7.95 28.07
N GLU A 305 -30.67 -7.90 27.31
CA GLU A 305 -31.29 -9.08 26.69
C GLU A 305 -30.32 -9.72 25.67
N LEU A 306 -29.65 -8.91 24.86
CA LEU A 306 -28.64 -9.36 23.90
C LEU A 306 -27.43 -10.01 24.60
N CYS A 307 -26.95 -9.42 25.70
CA CYS A 307 -25.91 -10.03 26.53
C CYS A 307 -26.36 -11.40 27.08
N GLY A 308 -27.61 -11.51 27.52
CA GLY A 308 -28.19 -12.78 27.99
C GLY A 308 -28.25 -13.86 26.91
N LYS A 309 -28.76 -13.51 25.71
CA LYS A 309 -28.83 -14.43 24.54
C LYS A 309 -27.47 -14.97 24.15
N ASN A 310 -26.44 -14.12 24.18
CA ASN A 310 -25.08 -14.47 23.77
C ASN A 310 -24.20 -15.02 24.92
N LYS A 311 -24.77 -15.25 26.12
CA LYS A 311 -24.05 -15.69 27.33
C LYS A 311 -22.88 -14.77 27.73
N TRP A 312 -23.00 -13.47 27.46
CA TRP A 312 -22.03 -12.46 27.88
C TRP A 312 -22.29 -12.02 29.31
N ARG A 313 -21.27 -11.40 29.94
CA ARG A 313 -21.49 -10.71 31.23
C ARG A 313 -22.43 -9.53 31.00
N GLN A 314 -23.28 -9.25 31.99
CA GLN A 314 -24.18 -8.10 31.98
C GLN A 314 -23.40 -6.79 31.74
N ALA A 315 -24.01 -5.87 30.99
CA ALA A 315 -23.40 -4.60 30.65
C ALA A 315 -23.16 -3.75 31.91
N LYS A 316 -21.96 -3.17 32.02
CA LYS A 316 -21.59 -2.30 33.15
C LYS A 316 -21.69 -0.84 32.72
N TYR A 317 -22.43 -0.05 33.49
CA TYR A 317 -22.61 1.38 33.25
C TYR A 317 -21.85 2.19 34.30
N LYS A 318 -21.21 3.28 33.89
CA LYS A 318 -20.58 4.27 34.78
C LYS A 318 -20.84 5.67 34.26
N VAL A 319 -21.19 6.60 35.16
CA VAL A 319 -21.20 8.03 34.85
C VAL A 319 -19.76 8.44 34.57
N ALA A 320 -19.50 8.82 33.32
CA ALA A 320 -18.18 9.19 32.82
C ALA A 320 -17.90 10.68 33.07
N ASN A 321 -18.92 11.52 33.00
CA ASN A 321 -18.78 12.95 33.26
C ASN A 321 -20.09 13.57 33.77
N GLU A 322 -19.96 14.58 34.63
CA GLU A 322 -21.05 15.45 35.09
C GLU A 322 -20.68 16.89 34.74
N ILE A 323 -21.46 17.51 33.87
CA ILE A 323 -21.15 18.82 33.30
C ILE A 323 -22.30 19.79 33.63
N GLY A 324 -21.97 21.03 33.94
CA GLY A 324 -22.93 22.10 34.13
C GLY A 324 -23.18 22.48 35.60
N PRO A 325 -23.80 23.65 35.83
CA PRO A 325 -24.11 24.13 37.17
C PRO A 325 -25.18 23.26 37.85
N PRO A 326 -25.35 23.32 39.18
CA PRO A 326 -26.31 22.47 39.90
C PRO A 326 -27.76 22.52 39.39
N HIS A 327 -28.15 23.62 38.74
CA HIS A 327 -29.48 23.84 38.17
C HIS A 327 -29.62 23.40 36.70
N ASP A 328 -28.54 22.97 36.05
CA ASP A 328 -28.53 22.46 34.67
C ASP A 328 -27.45 21.37 34.51
N ARG A 329 -27.53 20.36 35.38
CA ARG A 329 -26.59 19.23 35.35
C ARG A 329 -26.90 18.30 34.20
N LYS A 330 -25.88 18.02 33.39
CA LYS A 330 -25.89 17.01 32.35
C LYS A 330 -24.95 15.86 32.72
N TYR A 331 -25.37 14.66 32.38
CA TYR A 331 -24.69 13.41 32.65
C TYR A 331 -24.29 12.76 31.35
N ILE A 332 -23.05 12.28 31.28
CA ILE A 332 -22.56 11.39 30.22
C ILE A 332 -22.30 10.04 30.86
N CYS A 333 -22.89 8.98 30.32
CA CYS A 333 -22.63 7.61 30.78
C CYS A 333 -21.78 6.84 29.76
N SER A 334 -20.95 5.96 30.29
CA SER A 334 -20.22 4.95 29.54
C SER A 334 -20.81 3.57 29.80
N VAL A 335 -20.77 2.70 28.80
CA VAL A 335 -21.16 1.30 28.90
C VAL A 335 -20.04 0.39 28.44
N GLN A 336 -19.79 -0.67 29.20
CA GLN A 336 -18.80 -1.69 28.93
C GLN A 336 -19.45 -3.08 28.86
N ILE A 337 -19.14 -3.84 27.81
CA ILE A 337 -19.52 -5.26 27.68
C ILE A 337 -18.29 -6.12 27.41
N ILE A 338 -18.31 -7.36 27.92
CA ILE A 338 -17.23 -8.33 27.73
C ILE A 338 -17.80 -9.50 26.93
N THR A 339 -17.29 -9.68 25.73
CA THR A 339 -17.67 -10.76 24.80
C THR A 339 -16.52 -11.76 24.64
N VAL A 340 -16.71 -12.81 23.84
CA VAL A 340 -15.65 -13.76 23.48
C VAL A 340 -14.57 -13.15 22.56
N GLU A 341 -14.91 -12.10 21.81
CA GLU A 341 -14.01 -11.44 20.85
C GLU A 341 -13.19 -10.31 21.48
N GLY A 342 -13.60 -9.84 22.67
CA GLY A 342 -12.96 -8.75 23.37
C GLY A 342 -13.91 -7.96 24.27
N THR A 343 -13.37 -6.89 24.87
CA THR A 343 -14.12 -5.95 25.69
C THR A 343 -14.45 -4.70 24.87
N TYR A 344 -15.72 -4.33 24.82
CA TYR A 344 -16.21 -3.16 24.09
C TYR A 344 -16.59 -2.07 25.10
N PHE A 345 -16.30 -0.82 24.76
CA PHE A 345 -16.53 0.36 25.59
C PHE A 345 -17.02 1.55 24.75
N THR A 346 -18.17 2.13 25.08
CA THR A 346 -18.64 3.35 24.40
C THR A 346 -19.27 4.34 25.37
N THR A 347 -19.40 5.59 24.95
CA THR A 347 -20.03 6.68 25.70
C THR A 347 -21.28 7.16 24.95
N GLY A 348 -22.34 7.43 25.70
CA GLY A 348 -23.56 8.05 25.16
C GLY A 348 -23.46 9.58 25.11
N ASP A 349 -24.53 10.19 24.63
CA ASP A 349 -24.68 11.64 24.56
C ASP A 349 -25.00 12.26 25.92
N GLU A 350 -24.87 13.57 26.00
CA GLU A 350 -25.27 14.36 27.17
C GLU A 350 -26.78 14.28 27.41
N ARG A 351 -27.16 13.93 28.63
CA ARG A 351 -28.58 13.88 29.05
C ARG A 351 -28.78 14.52 30.42
N SER A 352 -29.97 15.07 30.65
CA SER A 352 -30.33 15.73 31.92
C SER A 352 -30.55 14.77 33.08
N ARG A 353 -30.72 13.46 32.81
CA ARG A 353 -30.88 12.41 33.82
C ARG A 353 -29.91 11.26 33.56
N VAL A 354 -29.38 10.67 34.62
CA VAL A 354 -28.49 9.51 34.56
C VAL A 354 -29.13 8.33 33.80
N LYS A 355 -30.41 8.06 34.03
CA LYS A 355 -31.13 6.96 33.36
C LYS A 355 -31.17 7.13 31.83
N ASP A 356 -31.31 8.36 31.37
CA ASP A 356 -31.39 8.69 29.94
C ASP A 356 -29.98 8.66 29.34
N ALA A 357 -28.96 9.11 30.09
CA ALA A 357 -27.56 8.99 29.69
C ALA A 357 -27.13 7.52 29.53
N GLU A 358 -27.56 6.63 30.44
CA GLU A 358 -27.32 5.19 30.35
C GLU A 358 -28.03 4.57 29.13
N ASN A 359 -29.24 5.03 28.81
CA ASN A 359 -30.00 4.56 27.66
C ASN A 359 -29.34 5.00 26.34
N SER A 360 -28.89 6.25 26.25
CA SER A 360 -28.11 6.75 25.12
C SER A 360 -26.80 5.95 24.94
N ALA A 361 -26.05 5.69 26.01
CA ALA A 361 -24.84 4.86 25.96
C ALA A 361 -25.13 3.44 25.46
N ALA A 362 -26.24 2.84 25.90
CA ALA A 362 -26.69 1.53 25.44
C ALA A 362 -27.08 1.55 23.94
N SER A 363 -27.70 2.63 23.47
CA SER A 363 -28.07 2.82 22.07
C SER A 363 -26.82 2.85 21.17
N MET A 364 -25.82 3.64 21.56
CA MET A 364 -24.53 3.71 20.87
C MET A 364 -23.82 2.36 20.80
N MET A 365 -23.88 1.57 21.88
CA MET A 365 -23.30 0.23 21.91
C MET A 365 -24.04 -0.73 20.98
N LEU A 366 -25.37 -0.69 20.94
CA LEU A 366 -26.17 -1.52 20.04
C LEU A 366 -25.91 -1.20 18.56
N HIS A 367 -25.75 0.08 18.21
CA HIS A 367 -25.34 0.49 16.87
C HIS A 367 -23.92 0.01 16.54
N GLY A 368 -22.95 0.20 17.46
CA GLY A 368 -21.57 -0.25 17.26
C GLY A 368 -21.45 -1.76 17.02
N LEU A 369 -22.23 -2.57 17.74
CA LEU A 369 -22.28 -4.03 17.58
C LEU A 369 -22.93 -4.47 16.25
N ARG A 370 -23.87 -3.69 15.69
CA ARG A 370 -24.52 -4.01 14.40
C ARG A 370 -23.64 -3.70 13.19
N HIS A 371 -22.77 -2.70 13.29
CA HIS A 371 -21.95 -2.23 12.17
C HIS A 371 -20.48 -2.67 12.20
N ASN A 372 -20.08 -3.52 13.17
CA ASN A 372 -18.71 -4.03 13.30
C ASN A 372 -17.63 -2.92 13.35
N VAL A 373 -17.99 -1.76 13.89
CA VAL A 373 -17.07 -0.63 14.07
C VAL A 373 -16.17 -0.97 15.26
N ARG A 374 -14.84 -0.94 15.06
CA ARG A 374 -13.85 -1.20 16.12
C ARG A 374 -14.04 -0.22 17.26
N VAL A 375 -14.63 -0.70 18.35
CA VAL A 375 -14.78 0.03 19.60
C VAL A 375 -13.44 -0.01 20.35
N VAL A 376 -12.98 1.15 20.80
CA VAL A 376 -11.65 1.38 21.39
C VAL A 376 -11.35 0.39 22.53
N VAL A 377 -10.26 -0.37 22.38
CA VAL A 377 -9.69 -1.21 23.44
C VAL A 377 -8.68 -0.35 24.21
N ASP A 378 -9.08 0.21 25.35
CA ASP A 378 -8.13 0.89 26.20
C ASP A 378 -7.25 -0.13 26.95
N ARG A 379 -5.96 -0.17 26.59
CA ARG A 379 -4.91 -0.84 27.37
C ARG A 379 -4.35 0.19 28.36
N ALA A 380 -5.03 0.36 29.49
CA ALA A 380 -4.46 1.06 30.64
C ALA A 380 -4.73 0.26 31.92
N GLY A 381 -3.93 -0.79 32.11
CA GLY A 381 -3.73 -1.39 33.41
C GLY A 381 -2.65 -0.62 34.15
N SER A 382 -3.04 0.40 34.90
CA SER A 382 -2.19 1.01 35.95
C SER A 382 -3.07 1.40 37.13
N ASN A 383 -3.01 0.56 38.15
CA ASN A 383 -3.54 0.82 39.48
C ASN A 383 -2.94 2.12 40.05
N ILE A 384 -3.79 3.04 40.50
CA ILE A 384 -3.42 4.05 41.49
C ILE A 384 -3.87 3.51 42.85
N VAL A 385 -2.91 3.00 43.62
CA VAL A 385 -2.94 2.96 45.09
C VAL A 385 -1.72 3.82 45.44
N GLY A 386 -1.84 5.03 45.99
CA GLY A 386 -2.43 5.36 47.27
C GLY A 386 -1.28 5.82 48.18
N SER A 387 -1.41 7.02 48.74
CA SER A 387 -0.45 7.82 49.55
C SER A 387 0.42 8.80 48.76
#